data_AF-A0A9X2T0Z0-F1
#
_entry.id   AF-A0A9X2T0Z0-F1
#
_cell.length_a   1.000
_cell.length_b   1.000
_cell.length_c   1.000
_cell.angle_alpha   90.00
_cell.angle_beta   90.00
_cell.angle_gamma   90.00
#
_symmetry.space_group_name_H-M   'P 1'
#
loop_
_entity.id
_entity.type
_entity.pdbx_description
1 polymer ?
#
loop_
_entity_poly.entity_id
_entity_poly.type
_entity_poly.pdbx_seq_one_letter_code
_entity_poly.pdbx_strand_id
1 'polypeptide(L)'
;MNFSRRLFLKKSIAASVVSTLISIPSAVLALGDPKSISWVHLGPGIDEENLKNLMDSNYARNSALIFINSGRYRNTKDMIGIGPSGSIAQLINFDPGLLQLSDDDLQKKIAEAPYPLINSNFDKSTRGGLAALQEKVVIKLNGKKIGVLGIAFTGSNQSITQILNIIQAKSQELKNEGCDKVICLLENPKDVFPYLNYRDFVKSSKDVDWFFTDSDTSEKSKSFSLRNKDNQEVFLQVNSENSKNFGVTTINQHKGAFNHYII
;
A
#
# COMPACT_ATOMS: atom_id res chain seq x y z
N MET A 1 14.19 -31.69 33.27
CA MET A 1 14.50 -31.24 31.90
C MET A 1 15.25 -29.92 31.97
N ASN A 2 16.58 -29.94 31.80
CA ASN A 2 17.41 -28.73 31.84
C ASN A 2 17.41 -28.05 30.47
N PHE A 3 16.59 -27.00 30.32
CA PHE A 3 16.70 -26.11 29.17
C PHE A 3 17.99 -25.27 29.29
N SER A 4 18.98 -25.61 28.47
CA SER A 4 20.28 -24.96 28.41
C SER A 4 20.15 -23.48 28.00
N ARG A 5 20.39 -22.57 28.95
CA ARG A 5 20.51 -21.11 28.75
C ARG A 5 21.51 -20.72 27.63
N ARG A 6 22.39 -21.64 27.20
CA ARG A 6 23.38 -21.39 26.14
C ARG A 6 22.78 -21.29 24.74
N LEU A 7 21.59 -21.87 24.48
CA LEU A 7 20.96 -21.77 23.16
C LEU A 7 20.30 -20.40 22.93
N PHE A 8 19.84 -19.74 23.99
CA PHE A 8 19.21 -18.43 23.93
C PHE A 8 20.25 -17.31 23.69
N LEU A 9 21.41 -17.41 24.34
CA LEU A 9 22.50 -16.44 24.19
C LEU A 9 23.11 -16.42 22.77
N LYS A 10 23.21 -17.57 22.08
CA LYS A 10 23.76 -17.60 20.72
C LYS A 10 22.84 -16.95 19.67
N LYS A 11 21.51 -16.99 19.85
CA LYS A 11 20.56 -16.28 18.96
C LYS A 11 20.50 -14.78 19.26
N SER A 12 20.67 -14.38 20.52
CA SER A 12 20.71 -12.95 20.90
C SER A 12 21.97 -12.22 20.43
N ILE A 13 23.13 -12.88 20.37
CA ILE A 13 24.38 -12.24 19.92
C ILE A 13 24.38 -12.03 18.40
N ALA A 14 23.79 -12.94 17.61
CA ALA A 14 23.63 -12.72 16.16
C ALA A 14 22.68 -11.55 15.85
N ALA A 15 21.70 -11.28 16.72
CA ALA A 15 20.80 -10.13 16.59
C ALA A 15 21.43 -8.80 17.07
N SER A 16 22.41 -8.83 17.98
CA SER A 16 23.02 -7.60 18.53
C SER A 16 24.22 -7.09 17.74
N VAL A 17 24.84 -7.90 16.88
CA VAL A 17 25.99 -7.46 16.07
C VAL A 17 25.54 -6.67 14.82
N VAL A 18 24.29 -6.83 14.39
CA VAL A 18 23.73 -6.03 13.28
C VAL A 18 23.20 -4.66 13.78
N SER A 19 23.00 -4.48 15.09
CA SER A 19 22.42 -3.25 15.65
C SER A 19 23.41 -2.12 15.92
N THR A 20 24.71 -2.32 15.70
CA THR A 20 25.73 -1.29 15.98
C THR A 20 26.13 -0.45 14.78
N LEU A 21 25.58 -0.68 13.58
CA LEU A 21 25.98 0.06 12.38
C LEU A 21 24.91 0.97 11.77
N ILE A 22 23.65 0.93 12.21
CA ILE A 22 22.63 1.82 11.64
C ILE A 22 21.60 2.17 12.71
N SER A 23 21.31 3.45 12.89
CA SER A 23 20.24 3.97 13.75
C SER A 23 18.86 3.71 13.14
N ILE A 24 18.55 2.46 12.82
CA ILE A 24 17.18 2.05 12.55
C ILE A 24 16.55 1.76 13.92
N PRO A 25 15.43 2.41 14.30
CA PRO A 25 14.79 2.17 15.58
C PRO A 25 14.54 0.67 15.78
N SER A 26 14.85 0.14 16.96
CA SER A 26 14.66 -1.27 17.35
C SER A 26 13.25 -1.83 17.08
N ALA A 27 12.29 -0.95 16.81
CA ALA A 27 10.94 -1.23 16.37
C ALA A 27 10.89 -1.93 14.98
N VAL A 28 11.79 -1.57 14.05
CA VAL A 28 11.95 -2.22 12.73
C VAL A 28 12.58 -3.62 12.86
N LEU A 29 13.24 -3.91 13.97
CA LEU A 29 13.78 -5.24 14.27
C LEU A 29 12.68 -6.24 14.67
N ALA A 30 11.47 -5.79 15.00
CA ALA A 30 10.34 -6.67 15.35
C ALA A 30 9.60 -7.28 14.14
N LEU A 31 10.11 -7.08 12.91
CA LEU A 31 9.47 -7.47 11.65
C LEU A 31 9.68 -8.94 11.21
N GLY A 32 10.39 -9.76 12.01
CA GLY A 32 10.85 -11.10 11.60
C GLY A 32 9.88 -12.26 11.80
N ASP A 33 8.69 -12.21 11.20
CA ASP A 33 7.85 -13.40 11.03
C ASP A 33 7.74 -13.68 9.52
N PRO A 34 8.15 -14.84 8.98
CA PRO A 34 7.99 -15.16 7.54
C PRO A 34 6.52 -15.12 7.08
N LYS A 35 5.59 -15.00 8.02
CA LYS A 35 4.15 -14.86 7.78
C LYS A 35 3.64 -13.42 7.90
N SER A 36 4.51 -12.45 8.20
CA SER A 36 4.18 -11.04 8.15
C SER A 36 4.19 -10.53 6.71
N ILE A 37 3.39 -9.51 6.46
CA ILE A 37 3.48 -8.71 5.23
C ILE A 37 3.80 -7.29 5.65
N SER A 38 4.85 -6.73 5.04
CA SER A 38 5.25 -5.34 5.24
C SER A 38 4.83 -4.50 4.04
N TRP A 39 3.88 -3.62 4.28
CA TRP A 39 3.45 -2.59 3.34
C TRP A 39 4.29 -1.36 3.55
N VAL A 40 4.93 -0.91 2.49
CA VAL A 40 5.81 0.25 2.53
C VAL A 40 5.20 1.34 1.67
N HIS A 41 4.89 2.46 2.30
CA HIS A 41 4.51 3.66 1.57
C HIS A 41 5.77 4.52 1.38
N LEU A 42 6.10 4.82 0.12
CA LEU A 42 7.29 5.61 -0.22
C LEU A 42 6.93 7.10 -0.20
N GLY A 43 7.66 7.88 0.61
CA GLY A 43 7.59 9.34 0.59
C GLY A 43 8.58 9.95 -0.42
N PRO A 44 8.41 11.23 -0.82
CA PRO A 44 9.19 11.89 -1.87
C PRO A 44 10.67 12.23 -1.52
N GLY A 45 11.24 11.67 -0.46
CA GLY A 45 12.57 12.04 0.06
C GLY A 45 13.44 10.88 0.49
N ILE A 46 13.20 9.68 -0.05
CA ILE A 46 13.92 8.47 0.34
C ILE A 46 15.25 8.40 -0.39
N ASP A 47 16.34 8.21 0.36
CA ASP A 47 17.63 7.83 -0.21
C ASP A 47 17.69 6.32 -0.53
N GLU A 48 18.49 5.98 -1.52
CA GLU A 48 18.65 4.60 -2.03
C GLU A 48 19.17 3.63 -0.97
N GLU A 49 19.98 4.13 -0.03
CA GLU A 49 20.62 3.34 1.01
C GLU A 49 19.61 2.83 2.05
N ASN A 50 18.72 3.70 2.52
CA ASN A 50 17.65 3.34 3.44
C ASN A 50 16.65 2.35 2.81
N LEU A 51 16.34 2.53 1.51
CA LEU A 51 15.51 1.59 0.78
C LEU A 51 16.18 0.20 0.67
N LYS A 52 17.47 0.18 0.31
CA LYS A 52 18.25 -1.06 0.24
C LYS A 52 18.32 -1.77 1.59
N ASN A 53 18.58 -1.04 2.67
CA ASN A 53 18.63 -1.59 4.03
C ASN A 53 17.28 -2.20 4.46
N LEU A 54 16.16 -1.54 4.12
CA LEU A 54 14.82 -2.08 4.35
C LEU A 54 14.59 -3.39 3.57
N MET A 55 15.03 -3.43 2.31
CA MET A 55 14.92 -4.61 1.45
C MET A 55 15.75 -5.78 1.98
N ASP A 56 17.03 -5.55 2.28
CA ASP A 56 17.95 -6.56 2.79
C ASP A 56 17.46 -7.13 4.13
N SER A 57 16.94 -6.28 5.01
CA SER A 57 16.35 -6.68 6.30
C SER A 57 15.11 -7.58 6.13
N ASN A 58 14.24 -7.29 5.15
CA ASN A 58 13.06 -8.11 4.88
C ASN A 58 13.41 -9.42 4.18
N TYR A 59 14.34 -9.38 3.23
CA TYR A 59 14.84 -10.58 2.53
C TYR A 59 15.47 -11.56 3.51
N ALA A 60 16.35 -11.09 4.40
CA ALA A 60 16.96 -11.91 5.46
C ALA A 60 15.93 -12.57 6.40
N ARG A 61 14.69 -12.08 6.41
CA ARG A 61 13.59 -12.54 7.28
C ARG A 61 12.50 -13.30 6.53
N ASN A 62 12.64 -13.52 5.22
CA ASN A 62 11.62 -14.11 4.36
C ASN A 62 10.25 -13.40 4.47
N SER A 63 10.26 -12.07 4.66
CA SER A 63 9.04 -11.25 4.69
C SER A 63 8.75 -10.70 3.29
N ALA A 64 7.48 -10.70 2.90
CA ALA A 64 7.06 -10.08 1.64
C ALA A 64 6.96 -8.55 1.81
N LEU A 65 7.72 -7.83 0.98
CA LEU A 65 7.65 -6.38 0.85
C LEU A 65 6.72 -5.99 -0.29
N ILE A 66 5.79 -5.08 -0.02
CA ILE A 66 4.88 -4.54 -1.02
C ILE A 66 4.90 -3.04 -0.92
N PHE A 67 5.26 -2.39 -2.03
CA PHE A 67 5.21 -0.94 -2.10
C PHE A 67 3.83 -0.52 -2.58
N ILE A 68 3.27 0.47 -1.88
CA ILE A 68 1.96 1.03 -2.19
C ILE A 68 2.12 2.49 -2.55
N ASN A 69 1.38 2.94 -3.58
CA ASN A 69 1.16 4.34 -3.88
C ASN A 69 -0.33 4.59 -4.16
N SER A 70 -0.94 5.52 -3.42
CA SER A 70 -2.39 5.75 -3.42
C SER A 70 -2.92 6.80 -4.40
N GLY A 71 -2.12 7.47 -5.23
CA GLY A 71 -2.70 8.26 -6.33
C GLY A 71 -1.99 9.52 -6.78
N ARG A 72 -0.73 9.75 -6.40
CA ARG A 72 0.09 10.80 -7.04
C ARG A 72 1.40 10.20 -7.47
N TYR A 73 1.53 9.99 -8.77
CA TYR A 73 2.75 9.53 -9.41
C TYR A 73 3.72 10.72 -9.50
N ARG A 74 4.17 11.26 -8.36
CA ARG A 74 5.29 12.21 -8.35
C ARG A 74 6.60 11.42 -8.29
N ASN A 75 7.28 11.36 -9.43
CA ASN A 75 8.69 10.95 -9.54
C ASN A 75 9.06 9.54 -9.05
N THR A 76 8.14 8.58 -9.03
CA THR A 76 8.50 7.18 -8.72
C THR A 76 9.44 6.58 -9.77
N LYS A 77 9.53 7.13 -11.00
CA LYS A 77 10.52 6.69 -12.01
C LYS A 77 11.95 6.63 -11.47
N ASP A 78 12.33 7.52 -10.57
CA ASP A 78 13.72 7.61 -10.07
C ASP A 78 14.00 6.63 -8.92
N MET A 79 12.98 6.00 -8.34
CA MET A 79 13.14 5.03 -7.25
C MET A 79 13.14 3.56 -7.70
N ILE A 80 12.92 3.31 -9.00
CA ILE A 80 12.54 1.99 -9.55
C ILE A 80 13.73 1.14 -10.04
N GLY A 81 14.97 1.62 -9.91
CA GLY A 81 16.16 0.90 -10.39
C GLY A 81 16.80 -0.12 -9.43
N ILE A 82 16.39 -0.18 -8.17
CA ILE A 82 17.24 -0.77 -7.11
C ILE A 82 16.51 -1.91 -6.39
N GLY A 83 16.72 -3.15 -6.88
CA GLY A 83 16.26 -4.32 -6.14
C GLY A 83 16.51 -5.66 -6.85
N PRO A 84 17.22 -6.62 -6.23
CA PRO A 84 17.51 -7.92 -6.84
C PRO A 84 16.26 -8.79 -6.92
N SER A 85 15.84 -9.12 -8.15
CA SER A 85 15.20 -10.35 -8.66
C SER A 85 14.30 -11.25 -7.78
N GLY A 86 13.79 -10.81 -6.64
CA GLY A 86 13.12 -11.66 -5.65
C GLY A 86 11.87 -11.01 -5.08
N SER A 87 10.82 -10.87 -5.90
CA SER A 87 9.44 -10.53 -5.52
C SER A 87 9.24 -9.26 -4.68
N ILE A 88 9.06 -8.15 -5.38
CA ILE A 88 8.42 -6.95 -4.84
C ILE A 88 7.22 -6.63 -5.75
N ALA A 89 6.01 -6.81 -5.25
CA ALA A 89 4.83 -6.28 -5.92
C ALA A 89 4.76 -4.77 -5.62
N GLN A 90 4.66 -3.94 -6.65
CA GLN A 90 4.24 -2.55 -6.47
C GLN A 90 2.78 -2.44 -6.85
N LEU A 91 2.00 -1.81 -5.97
CA LEU A 91 0.58 -1.56 -6.17
C LEU A 91 0.40 -0.05 -6.30
N ILE A 92 0.08 0.38 -7.51
CA ILE A 92 0.08 1.81 -7.88
C ILE A 92 -1.32 2.19 -8.34
N ASN A 93 -1.96 3.09 -7.61
CA ASN A 93 -3.18 3.73 -8.07
C ASN A 93 -2.85 4.69 -9.23
N PHE A 94 -3.73 4.76 -10.22
CA PHE A 94 -3.55 5.66 -11.36
C PHE A 94 -3.67 7.12 -10.91
N ASP A 95 -2.74 7.96 -11.40
CA ASP A 95 -2.72 9.39 -11.13
C ASP A 95 -3.67 10.14 -12.09
N PRO A 96 -4.74 10.78 -11.59
CA PRO A 96 -5.69 11.51 -12.43
C PRO A 96 -5.04 12.69 -13.18
N GLY A 97 -3.91 13.22 -12.71
CA GLY A 97 -3.14 14.27 -13.39
C GLY A 97 -2.63 13.84 -14.77
N LEU A 98 -2.50 12.52 -15.03
CA LEU A 98 -2.14 12.01 -16.36
C LEU A 98 -3.27 12.16 -17.38
N LEU A 99 -4.50 12.46 -16.95
CA LEU A 99 -5.63 12.69 -17.85
C LEU A 99 -5.46 13.95 -18.72
N GLN A 100 -4.50 14.83 -18.42
CA GLN A 100 -4.20 15.99 -19.27
C GLN A 100 -3.40 15.64 -20.54
N LEU A 101 -2.87 14.42 -20.64
CA LEU A 101 -2.08 13.97 -21.80
C LEU A 101 -2.97 13.71 -23.03
N SER A 102 -2.36 13.58 -24.21
CA SER A 102 -3.07 13.02 -25.37
C SER A 102 -3.38 11.54 -25.16
N ASP A 103 -4.32 10.97 -25.92
CA ASP A 103 -4.65 9.53 -25.80
C ASP A 103 -3.45 8.63 -26.12
N ASP A 104 -2.66 8.98 -27.13
CA ASP A 104 -1.45 8.24 -27.51
C ASP A 104 -0.39 8.30 -26.40
N ASP A 105 -0.14 9.50 -25.85
CA ASP A 105 0.83 9.68 -24.75
C ASP A 105 0.38 8.97 -23.48
N LEU A 106 -0.92 9.04 -23.17
CA LEU A 106 -1.51 8.39 -22.01
C LEU A 106 -1.40 6.87 -22.12
N GLN A 107 -1.79 6.30 -23.27
CA GLN A 107 -1.68 4.87 -23.52
C GLN A 107 -0.23 4.41 -23.41
N LYS A 108 0.70 5.15 -24.02
CA LYS A 108 2.14 4.88 -23.92
C LYS A 108 2.62 4.93 -22.47
N LYS A 109 2.23 5.95 -21.69
CA LYS A 109 2.61 6.09 -20.28
C LYS A 109 2.13 4.93 -19.43
N ILE A 110 0.91 4.45 -19.65
CA ILE A 110 0.35 3.31 -18.92
C ILE A 110 1.03 2.01 -19.35
N ALA A 111 1.26 1.81 -20.65
CA ALA A 111 1.87 0.59 -21.17
C ALA A 111 3.36 0.44 -20.81
N GLU A 112 4.09 1.56 -20.74
CA GLU A 112 5.50 1.58 -20.33
C GLU A 112 5.70 1.60 -18.80
N ALA A 113 4.62 1.58 -18.02
CA ALA A 113 4.72 1.52 -16.58
C ALA A 113 5.33 0.16 -16.17
N PRO A 114 6.39 0.15 -15.34
CA PRO A 114 7.06 -1.09 -14.92
C PRO A 114 6.20 -1.98 -14.03
N TYR A 115 5.10 -1.42 -13.50
CA TYR A 115 4.10 -2.12 -12.71
C TYR A 115 2.69 -1.73 -13.16
N PRO A 116 1.70 -2.61 -12.98
CA PRO A 116 0.33 -2.31 -13.36
C PRO A 116 -0.21 -1.07 -12.63
N LEU A 117 -0.69 -0.10 -13.41
CA LEU A 117 -1.48 1.00 -12.88
C LEU A 117 -2.92 0.55 -12.69
N ILE A 118 -3.51 0.88 -11.54
CA ILE A 118 -4.81 0.38 -11.10
C ILE A 118 -5.79 1.54 -10.98
N ASN A 119 -6.97 1.44 -11.57
CA ASN A 119 -8.10 2.32 -11.27
C ASN A 119 -9.44 1.64 -11.61
N SER A 120 -10.33 1.60 -10.65
CA SER A 120 -11.61 0.89 -10.73
C SER A 120 -12.80 1.80 -11.03
N ASN A 121 -12.62 3.12 -11.01
CA ASN A 121 -13.70 4.10 -11.18
C ASN A 121 -13.59 4.95 -12.45
N PHE A 122 -12.63 4.68 -13.33
CA PHE A 122 -12.51 5.31 -14.64
C PHE A 122 -13.12 4.43 -15.71
N ASP A 123 -13.98 5.03 -16.52
CA ASP A 123 -14.63 4.36 -17.63
C ASP A 123 -13.75 4.37 -18.87
N LYS A 124 -13.19 3.21 -19.22
CA LYS A 124 -12.34 3.03 -20.41
C LYS A 124 -13.09 3.28 -21.72
N SER A 125 -14.42 3.17 -21.74
CA SER A 125 -15.21 3.44 -22.95
C SER A 125 -15.23 4.91 -23.34
N THR A 126 -14.99 5.80 -22.36
CA THR A 126 -14.99 7.26 -22.58
C THR A 126 -13.68 7.78 -23.17
N ARG A 127 -12.59 7.00 -23.09
CA ARG A 127 -11.26 7.43 -23.49
C ARG A 127 -10.35 6.28 -23.88
N GLY A 128 -9.93 6.25 -25.14
CA GLY A 128 -9.10 5.18 -25.70
C GLY A 128 -7.74 5.06 -25.02
N GLY A 129 -7.17 6.19 -24.57
CA GLY A 129 -5.90 6.22 -23.83
C GLY A 129 -5.88 5.38 -22.55
N LEU A 130 -7.03 5.01 -21.99
CA LEU A 130 -7.15 4.21 -20.76
C LEU A 130 -7.21 2.69 -21.01
N ALA A 131 -7.12 2.22 -22.26
CA ALA A 131 -7.32 0.81 -22.59
C ALA A 131 -6.39 -0.16 -21.82
N ALA A 132 -5.14 0.25 -21.58
CA ALA A 132 -4.15 -0.55 -20.86
C ALA A 132 -4.27 -0.48 -19.33
N LEU A 133 -5.13 0.38 -18.79
CA LEU A 133 -5.30 0.57 -17.36
C LEU A 133 -5.95 -0.66 -16.72
N GLN A 134 -5.43 -1.16 -15.60
CA GLN A 134 -6.06 -2.28 -14.92
C GLN A 134 -7.20 -1.78 -14.04
N GLU A 135 -8.37 -2.42 -14.14
CA GLU A 135 -9.48 -2.09 -13.21
C GLU A 135 -9.22 -2.61 -11.81
N LYS A 136 -8.47 -3.71 -11.71
CA LYS A 136 -8.10 -4.40 -10.47
C LYS A 136 -6.88 -5.25 -10.71
N VAL A 137 -6.17 -5.59 -9.64
CA VAL A 137 -5.05 -6.54 -9.67
C VAL A 137 -5.28 -7.60 -8.61
N VAL A 138 -4.88 -8.84 -8.91
CA VAL A 138 -4.88 -9.94 -7.95
C VAL A 138 -3.45 -10.40 -7.76
N ILE A 139 -3.00 -10.39 -6.51
CA ILE A 139 -1.68 -10.90 -6.13
C ILE A 139 -1.83 -12.12 -5.22
N LYS A 140 -0.84 -13.01 -5.25
CA LYS A 140 -0.76 -14.15 -4.32
C LYS A 140 0.40 -13.93 -3.36
N LEU A 141 0.11 -13.94 -2.07
CA LEU A 141 1.10 -13.70 -1.01
C LEU A 141 0.87 -14.66 0.14
N ASN A 142 1.92 -15.41 0.49
CA ASN A 142 1.88 -16.43 1.55
C ASN A 142 0.68 -17.39 1.42
N GLY A 143 0.36 -17.80 0.19
CA GLY A 143 -0.75 -18.69 -0.12
C GLY A 143 -2.14 -18.05 -0.12
N LYS A 144 -2.26 -16.76 0.19
CA LYS A 144 -3.52 -16.01 0.12
C LYS A 144 -3.65 -15.24 -1.18
N LYS A 145 -4.88 -15.16 -1.69
CA LYS A 145 -5.26 -14.34 -2.84
C LYS A 145 -5.69 -12.97 -2.34
N ILE A 146 -5.00 -11.92 -2.75
CA ILE A 146 -5.29 -10.53 -2.34
C ILE A 146 -5.72 -9.75 -3.58
N GLY A 147 -6.94 -9.22 -3.53
CA GLY A 147 -7.48 -8.33 -4.55
C GLY A 147 -7.12 -6.87 -4.25
N VAL A 148 -6.82 -6.10 -5.28
CA VAL A 148 -6.41 -4.71 -5.18
C VAL A 148 -7.24 -3.89 -6.16
N LEU A 149 -7.87 -2.84 -5.64
CA LEU A 149 -8.65 -1.88 -6.40
C LEU A 149 -8.10 -0.46 -6.15
N GLY A 150 -8.26 0.42 -7.15
CA GLY A 150 -7.77 1.80 -7.10
C GLY A 150 -8.90 2.78 -7.30
N ILE A 151 -8.93 3.87 -6.53
CA ILE A 151 -9.95 4.92 -6.63
C ILE A 151 -9.27 6.27 -6.72
N ALA A 152 -9.58 7.02 -7.77
CA ALA A 152 -9.06 8.37 -7.99
C ALA A 152 -10.22 9.37 -8.20
N PHE A 153 -9.96 10.63 -7.89
CA PHE A 153 -10.93 11.71 -7.96
C PHE A 153 -10.54 12.69 -9.07
N THR A 154 -11.44 12.92 -10.04
CA THR A 154 -11.14 13.72 -11.25
C THR A 154 -11.89 15.05 -11.33
N GLY A 155 -12.70 15.37 -10.32
CA GLY A 155 -13.41 16.65 -10.23
C GLY A 155 -14.71 16.59 -9.42
N SER A 156 -15.25 17.77 -9.11
CA SER A 156 -16.40 17.94 -8.21
C SER A 156 -17.73 17.38 -8.74
N ASN A 157 -17.79 17.01 -10.02
CA ASN A 157 -18.98 16.42 -10.65
C ASN A 157 -19.16 14.93 -10.33
N GLN A 158 -18.18 14.29 -9.69
CA GLN A 158 -18.31 12.89 -9.28
C GLN A 158 -19.24 12.77 -8.06
N SER A 159 -20.16 11.80 -8.08
CA SER A 159 -20.97 11.51 -6.89
C SER A 159 -20.21 10.61 -5.92
N ILE A 160 -20.11 11.04 -4.67
CA ILE A 160 -19.55 10.22 -3.57
C ILE A 160 -20.29 8.88 -3.47
N THR A 161 -21.61 8.88 -3.63
CA THR A 161 -22.44 7.67 -3.62
C THR A 161 -22.06 6.72 -4.76
N GLN A 162 -21.81 7.24 -5.97
CA GLN A 162 -21.36 6.42 -7.09
C GLN A 162 -19.99 5.80 -6.81
N ILE A 163 -19.05 6.57 -6.25
CA ILE A 163 -17.71 6.07 -5.90
C ILE A 163 -17.81 4.96 -4.83
N LEU A 164 -18.64 5.15 -3.80
CA LEU A 164 -18.88 4.12 -2.78
C LEU A 164 -19.52 2.86 -3.37
N ASN A 165 -20.42 3.00 -4.34
CA ASN A 165 -21.02 1.86 -5.03
C ASN A 165 -19.99 1.12 -5.87
N ILE A 166 -19.07 1.83 -6.53
CA ILE A 166 -17.97 1.23 -7.29
C ILE A 166 -17.04 0.45 -6.35
N ILE A 167 -16.63 1.04 -5.22
CA ILE A 167 -15.81 0.38 -4.21
C ILE A 167 -16.47 -0.94 -3.77
N GLN A 168 -17.76 -0.89 -3.43
CA GLN A 168 -18.50 -2.07 -2.97
C GLN A 168 -18.67 -3.13 -4.06
N ALA A 169 -19.03 -2.73 -5.28
CA ALA A 169 -19.20 -3.67 -6.38
C ALA A 169 -17.88 -4.39 -6.70
N LYS A 170 -16.78 -3.64 -6.77
CA LYS A 170 -15.45 -4.18 -7.11
C LYS A 170 -14.84 -4.98 -5.97
N SER A 171 -15.04 -4.59 -4.71
CA SER A 171 -14.60 -5.39 -3.56
C SER A 171 -15.34 -6.71 -3.50
N GLN A 172 -16.65 -6.71 -3.72
CA GLN A 172 -17.45 -7.92 -3.75
C GLN A 172 -17.12 -8.82 -4.95
N GLU A 173 -16.86 -8.25 -6.12
CA GLU A 173 -16.35 -8.98 -7.29
C GLU A 173 -15.05 -9.73 -6.94
N LEU A 174 -14.09 -9.07 -6.28
CA LEU A 174 -12.84 -9.69 -5.83
C LEU A 174 -13.07 -10.79 -4.79
N LYS A 175 -14.01 -10.62 -3.85
CA LYS A 175 -14.39 -11.68 -2.90
C LYS A 175 -14.99 -12.88 -3.60
N ASN A 176 -15.87 -12.66 -4.58
CA ASN A 176 -16.50 -13.73 -5.37
C ASN A 176 -15.48 -14.50 -6.22
N GLU A 177 -14.40 -13.84 -6.64
CA GLU A 177 -13.24 -14.49 -7.27
C GLU A 177 -12.36 -15.28 -6.28
N GLY A 178 -12.73 -15.35 -5.00
CA GLY A 178 -12.00 -16.08 -3.97
C GLY A 178 -10.81 -15.33 -3.39
N CYS A 179 -10.79 -13.99 -3.43
CA CYS A 179 -9.78 -13.22 -2.71
C CYS A 179 -10.04 -13.25 -1.21
N ASP A 180 -9.05 -13.70 -0.43
CA ASP A 180 -9.09 -13.70 1.03
C ASP A 180 -9.16 -12.27 1.59
N LYS A 181 -8.43 -11.35 0.95
CA LYS A 181 -8.31 -9.94 1.36
C LYS A 181 -8.50 -9.00 0.19
N VAL A 182 -9.07 -7.83 0.46
CA VAL A 182 -9.25 -6.75 -0.52
C VAL A 182 -8.60 -5.46 -0.02
N ILE A 183 -7.83 -4.84 -0.90
CA ILE A 183 -7.13 -3.58 -0.69
C ILE A 183 -7.77 -2.51 -1.57
N CYS A 184 -8.06 -1.36 -0.97
CA CYS A 184 -8.44 -0.15 -1.68
C CYS A 184 -7.31 0.88 -1.59
N LEU A 185 -6.72 1.21 -2.75
CA LEU A 185 -5.83 2.35 -2.91
C LEU A 185 -6.69 3.58 -3.19
N LEU A 186 -6.84 4.45 -2.20
CA LEU A 186 -7.75 5.58 -2.24
C LEU A 186 -6.93 6.86 -2.34
N GLU A 187 -7.09 7.61 -3.43
CA GLU A 187 -6.54 8.96 -3.52
C GLU A 187 -7.13 9.85 -2.40
N ASN A 188 -6.42 10.91 -2.01
CA ASN A 188 -6.92 11.83 -1.00
C ASN A 188 -8.21 12.52 -1.49
N PRO A 189 -9.39 12.27 -0.89
CA PRO A 189 -10.64 12.87 -1.37
C PRO A 189 -10.69 14.38 -1.16
N LYS A 190 -9.86 14.95 -0.28
CA LYS A 190 -9.92 16.36 0.10
C LYS A 190 -9.57 17.32 -1.03
N ASP A 191 -8.82 16.85 -2.02
CA ASP A 191 -8.44 17.66 -3.19
C ASP A 191 -9.67 18.05 -4.03
N VAL A 192 -10.69 17.18 -4.03
CA VAL A 192 -11.91 17.34 -4.82
C VAL A 192 -13.13 17.62 -3.94
N PHE A 193 -13.17 17.02 -2.75
CA PHE A 193 -14.24 17.13 -1.76
C PHE A 193 -13.66 17.56 -0.40
N PRO A 194 -13.43 18.87 -0.17
CA PRO A 194 -12.76 19.36 1.05
C PRO A 194 -13.44 18.97 2.38
N TYR A 195 -14.74 18.70 2.34
CA TYR A 195 -15.56 18.30 3.48
C TYR A 195 -15.53 16.79 3.75
N LEU A 196 -15.03 15.99 2.82
CA LEU A 196 -15.09 14.53 2.89
C LEU A 196 -13.82 13.97 3.53
N ASN A 197 -14.00 13.08 4.51
CA ASN A 197 -12.89 12.44 5.18
C ASN A 197 -12.67 11.03 4.60
N TYR A 198 -11.41 10.61 4.42
CA TYR A 198 -11.08 9.22 4.06
C TYR A 198 -11.70 8.19 5.03
N ARG A 199 -11.96 8.57 6.30
CA ARG A 199 -12.65 7.73 7.28
C ARG A 199 -14.09 7.42 6.88
N ASP A 200 -14.75 8.31 6.14
CA ASP A 200 -16.15 8.14 5.73
C ASP A 200 -16.27 7.03 4.68
N PHE A 201 -15.27 6.90 3.81
CA PHE A 201 -15.16 5.77 2.88
C PHE A 201 -14.98 4.45 3.63
N VAL A 202 -14.08 4.41 4.61
CA VAL A 202 -13.85 3.20 5.42
C VAL A 202 -15.14 2.77 6.13
N LYS A 203 -15.81 3.70 6.81
CA LYS A 203 -17.05 3.43 7.55
C LYS A 203 -18.21 2.98 6.64
N SER A 204 -18.26 3.48 5.41
CA SER A 204 -19.34 3.18 4.46
C SER A 204 -19.05 1.98 3.55
N SER A 205 -17.84 1.44 3.59
CA SER A 205 -17.39 0.33 2.72
C SER A 205 -18.00 -1.04 3.10
N LYS A 206 -17.99 -1.98 2.15
CA LYS A 206 -18.17 -3.42 2.38
C LYS A 206 -17.03 -4.19 1.76
N ASP A 207 -16.69 -5.34 2.35
CA ASP A 207 -15.76 -6.32 1.78
C ASP A 207 -14.33 -5.82 1.51
N VAL A 208 -13.99 -4.59 1.94
CA VAL A 208 -12.63 -4.04 1.92
C VAL A 208 -12.00 -4.30 3.27
N ASP A 209 -10.80 -4.89 3.26
CA ASP A 209 -10.05 -5.18 4.47
C ASP A 209 -9.10 -4.02 4.82
N TRP A 210 -8.42 -3.45 3.83
CA TRP A 210 -7.40 -2.44 4.03
C TRP A 210 -7.56 -1.26 3.07
N PHE A 211 -7.47 -0.05 3.60
CA PHE A 211 -7.38 1.20 2.85
C PHE A 211 -5.97 1.80 3.00
N PHE A 212 -5.42 2.25 1.89
CA PHE A 212 -4.21 3.06 1.84
C PHE A 212 -4.52 4.36 1.12
N THR A 213 -4.16 5.49 1.73
CA THR A 213 -4.41 6.82 1.20
C THR A 213 -3.26 7.77 1.56
N ASP A 214 -3.18 8.87 0.84
CA ASP A 214 -2.24 9.95 1.10
C ASP A 214 -2.93 11.15 1.76
N SER A 215 -2.13 11.99 2.42
CA SER A 215 -2.58 13.25 2.99
C SER A 215 -1.47 14.30 2.89
N ASP A 216 -1.82 15.39 2.25
CA ASP A 216 -1.03 16.62 2.08
C ASP A 216 -1.09 17.54 3.31
N THR A 217 -2.04 17.32 4.23
CA THR A 217 -2.27 18.18 5.40
C THR A 217 -1.71 17.63 6.71
N SER A 218 -1.33 16.35 6.76
CA SER A 218 -0.75 15.74 7.96
C SER A 218 0.77 15.93 7.95
N GLU A 219 1.38 16.19 9.11
CA GLU A 219 2.85 16.20 9.26
C GLU A 219 3.45 14.79 9.38
N LYS A 220 2.63 13.82 9.78
CA LYS A 220 3.04 12.43 10.04
C LYS A 220 2.05 11.44 9.46
N SER A 221 2.57 10.31 9.01
CA SER A 221 1.76 9.15 8.62
C SER A 221 1.04 8.59 9.84
N LYS A 222 -0.18 8.10 9.63
CA LYS A 222 -1.08 7.62 10.69
C LYS A 222 -1.72 6.30 10.25
N SER A 223 -1.98 5.45 11.23
CA SER A 223 -2.70 4.20 11.02
C SER A 223 -3.87 4.10 11.98
N PHE A 224 -4.98 3.55 11.50
CA PHE A 224 -6.22 3.40 12.25
C PHE A 224 -6.78 1.99 12.04
N SER A 225 -7.34 1.43 13.11
CA SER A 225 -8.31 0.34 13.00
C SER A 225 -9.70 0.95 13.17
N LEU A 226 -10.56 0.76 12.18
CA LEU A 226 -11.92 1.29 12.13
C LEU A 226 -12.90 0.14 11.87
N ARG A 227 -14.19 0.39 12.07
CA ARG A 227 -15.26 -0.56 11.71
C ARG A 227 -16.05 -0.02 10.52
N ASN A 228 -16.31 -0.87 9.53
CA ASN A 228 -17.18 -0.54 8.40
C ASN A 228 -18.66 -0.75 8.74
N LYS A 229 -19.56 -0.56 7.76
CA LYS A 229 -21.01 -0.68 7.99
C LYS A 229 -21.49 -2.10 8.28
N ASP A 230 -20.69 -3.12 7.94
CA ASP A 230 -20.94 -4.52 8.31
C ASP A 230 -20.26 -4.90 9.64
N ASN A 231 -19.78 -3.91 10.39
CA ASN A 231 -19.08 -4.08 11.66
C ASN A 231 -17.76 -4.88 11.56
N GLN A 232 -17.22 -5.03 10.34
CA GLN A 232 -15.92 -5.64 10.08
C GLN A 232 -14.80 -4.65 10.45
N GLU A 233 -13.72 -5.16 11.06
CA GLU A 233 -12.50 -4.38 11.28
C GLU A 233 -11.78 -4.12 9.96
N VAL A 234 -11.52 -2.84 9.69
CA VAL A 234 -10.86 -2.35 8.49
C VAL A 234 -9.66 -1.50 8.89
N PHE A 235 -8.52 -1.81 8.30
CA PHE A 235 -7.29 -1.04 8.51
C PHE A 235 -7.28 0.15 7.56
N LEU A 236 -6.83 1.30 8.06
CA LEU A 236 -6.61 2.50 7.27
C LEU A 236 -5.22 3.04 7.56
N GLN A 237 -4.37 3.12 6.54
CA GLN A 237 -3.13 3.88 6.59
C GLN A 237 -3.26 5.15 5.77
N VAL A 238 -2.91 6.26 6.41
CA VAL A 238 -2.84 7.59 5.82
C VAL A 238 -1.38 7.99 5.80
N ASN A 239 -0.76 7.99 4.63
CA ASN A 239 0.60 8.45 4.48
C ASN A 239 0.65 9.98 4.37
N SER A 240 1.61 10.61 5.03
CA SER A 240 1.82 12.05 4.92
C SER A 240 2.83 12.36 3.81
N GLU A 241 2.45 13.17 2.83
CA GLU A 241 3.38 13.65 1.80
C GLU A 241 4.47 14.57 2.38
N ASN A 242 4.16 15.23 3.50
CA ASN A 242 5.08 16.13 4.20
C ASN A 242 6.04 15.39 5.14
N SER A 243 5.84 14.09 5.35
CA SER A 243 6.69 13.33 6.24
C SER A 243 8.00 12.98 5.53
N LYS A 244 9.12 13.31 6.17
CA LYS A 244 10.45 12.79 5.79
C LYS A 244 10.63 11.32 6.20
N ASN A 245 9.64 10.75 6.88
CA ASN A 245 9.71 9.45 7.52
C ASN A 245 8.92 8.39 6.73
N PHE A 246 9.38 7.15 6.76
CA PHE A 246 8.74 6.01 6.12
C PHE A 246 7.49 5.58 6.90
N GLY A 247 6.37 5.37 6.23
CA GLY A 247 5.26 4.61 6.78
C GLY A 247 5.43 3.13 6.48
N VAL A 248 6.07 2.37 7.38
CA VAL A 248 6.13 0.90 7.26
C VAL A 248 5.04 0.31 8.13
N THR A 249 4.01 -0.22 7.49
CA THR A 249 2.96 -0.99 8.20
C THR A 249 3.24 -2.45 8.02
N THR A 250 3.42 -3.15 9.13
CA THR A 250 3.53 -4.60 9.12
C THR A 250 2.31 -5.24 9.73
N ILE A 251 1.71 -6.13 8.97
CA ILE A 251 0.51 -6.86 9.36
C ILE A 251 0.93 -8.29 9.66
N ASN A 252 0.82 -8.71 10.93
CA ASN A 252 0.95 -10.13 11.27
C ASN A 252 -0.39 -10.82 10.97
N GLN A 253 -0.42 -11.60 9.88
CA GLN A 253 -1.64 -12.21 9.38
C GLN A 253 -2.28 -13.25 10.31
N HIS A 254 -1.55 -13.80 11.28
CA HIS A 254 -2.06 -14.82 12.20
C HIS A 254 -2.61 -14.25 13.50
N LYS A 255 -2.03 -13.16 13.98
CA LYS A 255 -2.43 -12.53 15.24
C LYS A 255 -3.43 -11.39 15.06
N GLY A 256 -3.64 -10.94 13.81
CA GLY A 256 -4.40 -9.71 13.53
C GLY A 256 -3.75 -8.47 14.15
N ALA A 257 -2.48 -8.58 14.55
CA ALA A 257 -1.75 -7.50 15.21
C ALA A 257 -1.11 -6.60 14.15
N PHE A 258 -1.42 -5.31 14.23
CA PHE A 258 -0.86 -4.27 13.39
C PHE A 258 0.28 -3.60 14.12
N ASN A 259 1.45 -3.55 13.49
CA ASN A 259 2.52 -2.69 13.95
C ASN A 259 2.80 -1.66 12.86
N HIS A 260 2.55 -0.39 13.17
CA HIS A 260 2.92 0.73 12.32
C HIS A 260 4.19 1.36 12.85
N TYR A 261 5.20 1.44 11.99
CA TYR A 261 6.46 2.06 12.30
C TYR A 261 6.62 3.28 11.41
N ILE A 262 6.94 4.40 12.06
CA ILE A 262 7.40 5.62 11.39
C ILE A 262 8.91 5.59 11.53
N ILE A 263 9.63 5.37 10.43
CA ILE A 263 11.10 5.29 10.39
C ILE A 263 11.63 6.62 9.89
#